data_AF-A0A937HFA1-F1
#
_entry.id   AF-A0A937HFA1-F1
#
_cell.length_a   1.000
_cell.length_b   1.000
_cell.length_c   1.000
_cell.angle_alpha   90.00
_cell.angle_beta   90.00
_cell.angle_gamma   90.00
#
_symmetry.space_group_name_H-M   'P 1'
#
loop_
_entity.id
_entity.type
_entity.pdbx_description
1 polymer ?
#
loop_
_entity_poly.entity_id
_entity_poly.type
_entity_poly.pdbx_seq_one_letter_code
_entity_poly.pdbx_strand_id
1 'polypeptide(L)' 'MLDQAALDLLFNEARSHNDFDPTPVPEEKLHALYDLMKMGPTSANCCPARLVFVTSQDAKARLLPFIMESNIEKVAHAPV' A
#
# COMPACT_ATOMS: atom_id res chain seq x y z
N MET A 1 -15.11 10.49 -17.96
CA MET A 1 -15.53 10.91 -16.62
C MET A 1 -15.75 9.65 -15.81
N LEU A 2 -15.37 9.63 -14.53
CA LEU A 2 -15.67 8.48 -13.65
C LEU A 2 -17.18 8.38 -13.42
N ASP A 3 -17.71 7.17 -13.34
CA ASP A 3 -19.10 6.95 -12.93
C ASP A 3 -19.21 6.98 -11.39
N GLN A 4 -20.45 6.92 -10.88
CA GLN A 4 -20.69 6.98 -9.44
C GLN A 4 -20.03 5.80 -8.70
N ALA A 5 -20.04 4.60 -9.29
CA ALA A 5 -19.43 3.42 -8.68
C ALA A 5 -17.91 3.59 -8.50
N ALA A 6 -17.21 4.14 -9.50
CA ALA A 6 -15.79 4.44 -9.40
C ALA A 6 -15.50 5.55 -8.37
N LEU A 7 -16.36 6.57 -8.28
CA LEU A 7 -16.23 7.61 -7.26
C LEU A 7 -16.42 7.07 -5.84
N ASP A 8 -17.40 6.18 -5.66
CA ASP A 8 -17.65 5.55 -4.36
C ASP A 8 -16.49 4.64 -3.96
N LEU A 9 -15.99 3.82 -4.89
CA LEU A 9 -14.87 2.93 -4.66
C LEU A 9 -13.58 3.67 -4.29
N LEU A 10 -13.30 4.81 -4.94
CA LEU A 10 -12.02 5.52 -4.78
C LEU A 10 -12.06 6.59 -3.69
N PHE A 11 -13.21 7.24 -3.46
CA PHE A 11 -13.26 8.48 -2.69
C PHE A 11 -14.36 8.52 -1.62
N ASN A 12 -15.61 8.20 -1.96
CA ASN A 12 -16.71 8.43 -1.01
C ASN A 12 -16.77 7.34 0.08
N GLU A 13 -16.62 6.08 -0.33
CA GLU A 13 -16.79 4.92 0.55
C GLU A 13 -15.46 4.24 0.93
N ALA A 14 -14.35 4.60 0.28
CA ALA A 14 -13.02 4.08 0.63
C ALA A 14 -12.65 4.40 2.10
N ARG A 15 -12.28 3.40 2.89
CA ARG A 15 -11.84 3.54 4.29
C ARG A 15 -10.55 2.75 4.54
N SER A 16 -9.77 3.18 5.52
CA SER A 16 -8.60 2.42 5.98
C SER A 16 -9.05 1.13 6.67
N HIS A 17 -8.55 -0.01 6.20
CA HIS A 17 -8.77 -1.32 6.82
C HIS A 17 -7.62 -1.64 7.79
N ASN A 18 -7.93 -2.28 8.92
CA ASN A 18 -6.93 -2.78 9.87
C ASN A 18 -6.75 -4.30 9.80
N ASP A 19 -7.70 -5.02 9.20
CA ASP A 19 -7.64 -6.46 9.00
C ASP A 19 -7.39 -6.77 7.53
N PHE A 20 -6.55 -7.76 7.28
CA PHE A 20 -6.17 -8.15 5.92
C PHE A 20 -6.42 -9.63 5.68
N ASP A 21 -6.87 -9.95 4.46
CA ASP A 21 -6.85 -11.31 3.96
C ASP A 21 -5.39 -11.77 3.78
N PRO A 22 -5.04 -13.01 4.18
CA PRO A 22 -3.66 -13.49 4.14
C PRO A 22 -3.15 -13.80 2.73
N THR A 23 -3.99 -13.67 1.69
CA THR A 23 -3.60 -13.92 0.30
C THR A 23 -2.49 -12.95 -0.12
N PRO A 24 -1.30 -13.45 -0.49
CA PRO A 24 -0.20 -12.60 -0.92
C PRO A 24 -0.58 -11.78 -2.15
N VAL A 25 -0.13 -10.53 -2.21
CA VAL A 25 -0.28 -9.71 -3.41
C VAL A 25 0.84 -10.09 -4.40
N PRO A 26 0.51 -10.53 -5.63
CA PRO A 26 1.51 -10.83 -6.64
C PRO A 26 2.38 -9.61 -6.94
N GLU A 27 3.67 -9.84 -7.16
CA GLU A 27 4.65 -8.79 -7.44
C GLU A 27 4.25 -7.92 -8.65
N GLU A 28 3.71 -8.54 -9.71
CA GLU A 28 3.18 -7.85 -10.89
C GLU A 28 2.12 -6.79 -10.54
N LYS A 29 1.26 -7.06 -9.55
CA LYS A 29 0.25 -6.09 -9.10
C LYS A 29 0.88 -4.94 -8.34
N LEU A 30 1.93 -5.18 -7.57
CA LEU A 30 2.66 -4.12 -6.84
C LEU A 30 3.35 -3.17 -7.82
N HIS A 31 3.97 -3.70 -8.88
CA HIS A 31 4.54 -2.87 -9.95
C HIS A 31 3.47 -2.09 -10.71
N ALA A 32 2.34 -2.73 -11.05
CA ALA A 32 1.22 -2.04 -11.70
C ALA A 32 0.67 -0.88 -10.84
N LEU A 33 0.57 -1.07 -9.52
CA LEU A 33 0.17 -0.01 -8.59
C LEU A 33 1.19 1.14 -8.58
N TYR A 34 2.49 0.82 -8.55
CA TYR A 34 3.55 1.82 -8.63
C TYR A 34 3.49 2.60 -9.95
N ASP A 35 3.27 1.92 -11.07
CA ASP A 35 3.19 2.53 -12.41
C ASP A 35 2.04 3.53 -12.53
N LEU A 36 0.92 3.28 -11.84
CA LEU A 36 -0.18 4.24 -11.74
C LEU A 36 0.18 5.40 -10.80
N MET A 37 0.67 5.08 -9.60
CA MET A 37 0.94 6.07 -8.56
C MET A 37 2.03 7.08 -8.95
N LYS A 38 3.09 6.63 -9.65
CA LYS A 38 4.22 7.48 -10.06
C LYS A 38 3.83 8.60 -11.04
N MET A 39 2.66 8.50 -11.67
CA MET A 39 2.14 9.53 -12.58
C MET A 39 1.52 10.72 -11.84
N GLY A 40 1.41 10.66 -10.50
CA GLY A 40 0.97 11.79 -9.69
C GLY A 40 1.93 12.99 -9.85
N PRO A 41 1.41 14.22 -9.93
CA PRO A 41 2.25 15.40 -10.09
C PRO A 41 3.11 15.61 -8.84
N THR A 42 4.37 16.02 -9.04
CA THR A 42 5.31 16.36 -7.96
C THR A 42 5.90 17.74 -8.19
N SER A 43 6.37 18.40 -7.12
CA SER A 43 7.04 19.70 -7.24
C SER A 43 8.17 19.61 -8.25
N ALA A 44 8.18 20.51 -9.25
CA ALA A 44 9.13 20.51 -10.35
C ALA A 44 9.30 19.16 -11.08
N ASN A 45 8.28 18.28 -11.02
CA ASN A 45 8.34 16.92 -11.55
C ASN A 45 9.55 16.10 -11.06
N CYS A 46 10.02 16.34 -9.83
CA CYS A 46 11.27 15.74 -9.33
C CYS A 46 11.15 14.26 -8.93
N CYS A 47 9.93 13.72 -8.86
CA CYS A 47 9.66 12.30 -8.57
C CYS A 47 10.45 11.76 -7.34
N PRO A 48 10.27 12.34 -6.14
CA PRO A 48 11.15 12.07 -5.01
C PRO A 48 10.83 10.77 -4.28
N ALA A 49 9.67 10.14 -4.54
CA ALA A 49 9.22 8.95 -3.84
C ALA A 49 10.25 7.81 -3.92
N ARG A 50 10.49 7.15 -2.79
CA ARG A 50 11.28 5.93 -2.66
C ARG A 50 10.44 4.95 -1.84
N LEU A 51 10.15 3.79 -2.42
CA LEU A 51 9.20 2.82 -1.88
C LEU A 51 9.86 1.45 -1.84
N VAL A 52 9.56 0.71 -0.78
CA VAL A 52 9.97 -0.69 -0.60
C VAL A 52 8.72 -1.47 -0.22
N PHE A 53 8.37 -2.48 -1.01
CA PHE A 53 7.34 -3.46 -0.66
C PHE A 53 7.98 -4.58 0.18
N VAL A 54 7.37 -4.97 1.29
CA VAL A 54 7.98 -5.84 2.33
C VAL A 54 7.25 -7.18 2.39
N THR A 55 7.37 -7.96 1.32
CA THR A 55 6.52 -9.14 1.11
C THR A 55 6.96 -10.39 1.88
N SER A 56 8.22 -10.47 2.33
CA SER A 56 8.74 -11.66 3.04
C SER A 56 8.63 -11.54 4.56
N GLN A 57 8.47 -12.69 5.23
CA GLN A 57 8.42 -12.74 6.69
C GLN A 57 9.71 -12.18 7.34
N ASP A 58 10.87 -12.51 6.80
CA ASP A 58 12.16 -12.01 7.30
C ASP A 58 12.27 -10.48 7.18
N ALA A 59 11.79 -9.91 6.07
CA ALA A 59 11.82 -8.47 5.87
C ALA A 59 10.83 -7.76 6.81
N LYS A 60 9.64 -8.36 7.05
CA LYS A 60 8.70 -7.86 8.06
C LYS A 60 9.27 -7.92 9.46
N ALA A 61 9.91 -9.02 9.84
CA ALA A 61 10.55 -9.16 11.15
C ALA A 61 11.60 -8.05 11.40
N ARG A 62 12.31 -7.61 10.34
CA ARG A 62 13.22 -6.45 10.41
C ARG A 62 12.50 -5.11 10.52
N LEU A 63 11.29 -4.99 9.99
CA LEU A 63 10.48 -3.77 10.02
C LEU A 63 9.77 -3.57 11.36
N LEU A 64 9.20 -4.63 11.95
CA LEU A 64 8.33 -4.56 13.14
C LEU A 64 8.90 -3.77 14.34
N PRO A 65 10.21 -3.82 14.66
CA PRO A 65 10.78 -3.02 15.76
C PRO A 65 10.64 -1.49 15.58
N PHE A 66 10.40 -1.02 14.35
CA PHE A 66 10.24 0.39 14.01
C PHE A 66 8.77 0.80 13.86
N ILE A 67 7.84 -0.11 14.12
CA ILE A 67 6.40 0.12 14.04
C ILE A 67 5.87 0.46 15.43
N MET A 68 4.95 1.43 15.48
CA MET A 68 4.22 1.75 16.71
C MET A 68 3.50 0.51 17.24
N GLU A 69 3.55 0.28 18.55
CA GLU A 69 3.03 -0.93 19.21
C GLU A 69 1.60 -1.30 18.77
N SER A 70 0.70 -0.33 18.73
CA SER A 70 -0.71 -0.50 18.32
C SER A 70 -0.91 -0.94 16.87
N ASN A 71 0.14 -0.91 16.03
CA ASN A 71 0.11 -1.28 14.63
C ASN A 71 0.93 -2.56 14.32
N ILE A 72 1.64 -3.13 15.30
CA ILE A 72 2.52 -4.28 15.07
C ILE A 72 1.73 -5.46 14.49
N GLU A 73 0.59 -5.78 15.10
CA GLU A 73 -0.22 -6.94 14.71
C GLU A 73 -0.73 -6.82 13.27
N LYS A 74 -1.34 -5.68 12.91
CA LYS A 74 -1.85 -5.48 11.55
C LYS A 74 -0.75 -5.42 10.49
N VAL A 75 0.42 -4.87 10.82
CA VAL A 75 1.57 -4.85 9.88
C VAL A 75 2.17 -6.24 9.71
N ALA A 76 2.21 -7.05 10.77
CA ALA A 76 2.67 -8.43 10.68
C ALA A 76 1.79 -9.28 9.74
N HIS A 77 0.48 -9.04 9.77
CA HIS A 77 -0.52 -9.80 8.99
C HIS A 77 -0.86 -9.18 7.61
N ALA A 78 -0.40 -7.96 7.31
CA ALA A 78 -0.61 -7.35 5.99
C ALA A 78 -0.05 -8.25 4.87
N PRO A 79 -0.62 -8.32 3.66
CA PRO A 79 -0.16 -9.24 2.62
C PRO A 79 1.06 -8.73 1.83
N VAL A 80 1.62 -7.57 2.22
CA VAL A 80 2.75 -6.84 1.60
C VAL A 80 3.62 -6.19 2.69
#